data_AF-A0A3D2H1J4-F1
#
_entry.id   AF-A0A3D2H1J4-F1
#
_cell.length_a   1.000
_cell.length_b   1.000
_cell.length_c   1.000
_cell.angle_alpha   90.00
_cell.angle_beta   90.00
_cell.angle_gamma   90.00
#
_symmetry.space_group_name_H-M   'P 1'
#
loop_
_entity.id
_entity.type
_entity.pdbx_description
1 polymer ?
#
loop_
_entity_poly.entity_id
_entity_poly.type
_entity_poly.pdbx_seq_one_letter_code
_entity_poly.pdbx_strand_id
1 'polypeptide(L)'
;MKRLTSILLALLMLVGMALAETSDDTLLGDWYGLWADTPFHLMLAENDEFQMSAGDFSCAGRWWQTEDGDYYLASPDMIGGMLLRETGSGLAFRFKQMEDMEILLARSMDEWTTPLVVRTDTPLEAFQGTWAVESARNGSERMLNLEPDEDGTPQMLCTVAGTEITLHPNQENAPDITATATWENGTLRTGTLSGWGEQGEKVIITIFQTEDGGMYATLEISVADMSGTLTLTLVPVE
;
A
#
# COMPACT_ATOMS: atom_id res chain seq x y z
N MET A 1 25.50 54.55 18.88
CA MET A 1 24.46 53.54 19.22
C MET A 1 23.49 53.21 18.08
N LYS A 2 23.21 54.09 17.10
CA LYS A 2 22.26 53.79 15.98
C LYS A 2 22.78 52.85 14.87
N ARG A 3 24.10 52.67 14.71
CA ARG A 3 24.68 51.86 13.62
C ARG A 3 24.80 50.36 13.94
N LEU A 4 24.91 49.99 15.23
CA LEU A 4 25.02 48.60 15.67
C LEU A 4 23.68 47.85 15.57
N THR A 5 22.57 48.53 15.87
CA THR A 5 21.22 47.97 15.73
C THR A 5 20.84 47.70 14.27
N SER A 6 21.37 48.48 13.33
CA SER A 6 21.09 48.30 11.89
C SER A 6 21.83 47.10 11.28
N ILE A 7 23.06 46.82 11.74
CA ILE A 7 23.83 45.66 11.28
C ILE A 7 23.25 44.38 11.87
N LEU A 8 22.82 44.41 13.13
CA LEU A 8 22.14 43.27 13.76
C LEU A 8 20.81 42.94 13.07
N LEU A 9 20.02 43.95 12.68
CA LEU A 9 18.78 43.74 11.92
C LEU A 9 19.05 43.19 10.51
N ALA A 10 20.10 43.67 9.83
CA ALA A 10 20.49 43.17 8.52
C ALA A 10 20.98 41.71 8.59
N LEU A 11 21.73 41.34 9.63
CA LEU A 11 22.13 39.95 9.89
C LEU A 11 20.94 39.05 10.27
N LEU A 12 19.98 39.55 11.05
CA LEU A 12 18.75 38.83 11.37
C LEU A 12 17.87 38.58 10.14
N MET A 13 17.76 39.55 9.23
CA MET A 13 17.05 39.34 7.95
C MET A 13 17.81 38.40 7.01
N LEU A 14 19.15 38.43 7.02
CA LEU A 14 19.98 37.52 6.20
C LEU A 14 19.91 36.07 6.69
N VAL A 15 19.83 35.86 8.01
CA VAL A 15 19.65 34.53 8.62
C VAL A 15 18.19 34.05 8.46
N GLY A 16 17.22 34.97 8.39
CA GLY A 16 15.81 34.65 8.13
C GLY A 16 15.52 34.20 6.70
N MET A 17 16.40 34.47 5.72
CA MET A 17 16.31 33.95 4.35
C MET A 17 17.18 32.70 4.11
N ALA A 18 18.02 32.33 5.08
CA ALA A 18 18.90 31.16 5.01
C ALA A 18 18.32 29.91 5.69
N LEU A 19 17.20 30.03 6.42
CA LEU A 19 16.22 28.95 6.44
C LEU A 19 15.43 29.10 5.15
N ALA A 20 16.00 28.62 4.04
CA ALA A 20 15.14 28.00 3.05
C ALA A 20 14.34 26.97 3.85
N GLU A 21 13.02 27.11 3.87
CA GLU A 21 12.15 25.98 4.12
C GLU A 21 12.66 24.91 3.15
N THR A 22 13.48 23.98 3.65
CA THR A 22 13.53 22.65 3.08
C THR A 22 12.09 22.22 3.24
N SER A 23 11.31 22.39 2.17
CA SER A 23 10.12 21.61 1.99
C SER A 23 10.60 20.19 2.23
N ASP A 24 10.31 19.64 3.41
CA ASP A 24 10.35 18.20 3.64
C ASP A 24 9.22 17.67 2.76
N ASP A 25 9.43 17.74 1.45
CA ASP A 25 8.48 17.30 0.48
C ASP A 25 8.56 15.79 0.57
N THR A 26 7.64 15.25 1.36
CA THR A 26 7.53 13.83 1.71
C THR A 26 7.38 12.96 0.48
N LEU A 27 7.24 13.55 -0.71
CA LEU A 27 7.20 12.92 -2.00
C LEU A 27 8.59 12.65 -2.61
N LEU A 28 9.60 13.50 -2.35
CA LEU A 28 10.88 13.44 -3.06
C LEU A 28 11.74 12.24 -2.65
N GLY A 29 12.65 11.84 -3.53
CA GLY A 29 13.60 10.75 -3.31
C GLY A 29 13.10 9.40 -3.83
N ASP A 30 13.67 8.32 -3.28
CA ASP A 30 13.44 6.96 -3.73
C ASP A 30 12.17 6.34 -3.14
N TRP A 31 11.52 5.54 -3.98
CA TRP A 31 10.32 4.77 -3.72
C TRP A 31 10.47 3.39 -4.33
N TYR A 32 10.04 2.36 -3.60
CA TYR A 32 10.19 0.97 -3.97
C TYR A 32 8.87 0.25 -3.83
N GLY A 33 8.58 -0.65 -4.77
CA GLY A 33 7.40 -1.51 -4.71
C GLY A 33 7.64 -2.81 -5.48
N LEU A 34 6.59 -3.61 -5.64
CA LEU A 34 6.62 -4.82 -6.44
C LEU A 34 5.52 -4.76 -7.49
N TRP A 35 5.92 -4.88 -8.75
CA TRP A 35 5.01 -5.03 -9.88
C TRP A 35 5.07 -6.45 -10.40
N ALA A 36 4.04 -7.28 -10.15
CA ALA A 36 4.01 -8.68 -10.58
C ALA A 36 5.32 -9.43 -10.23
N ASP A 37 5.71 -9.39 -8.95
CA ASP A 37 6.95 -9.94 -8.38
C ASP A 37 8.26 -9.32 -8.92
N THR A 38 8.16 -8.30 -9.78
CA THR A 38 9.30 -7.57 -10.29
C THR A 38 9.57 -6.34 -9.41
N PRO A 39 10.81 -6.18 -8.89
CA PRO A 39 11.23 -4.97 -8.22
C PRO A 39 10.92 -3.71 -9.02
N PHE A 40 10.09 -2.84 -8.45
CA PHE A 40 9.78 -1.53 -9.00
C PHE A 40 10.51 -0.46 -8.18
N HIS A 41 11.16 0.48 -8.87
CA HIS A 41 11.83 1.63 -8.27
C HIS A 41 11.39 2.89 -8.99
N LEU A 42 11.06 3.92 -8.22
CA LEU A 42 10.74 5.26 -8.68
C LEU A 42 11.56 6.26 -7.86
N MET A 43 12.20 7.20 -8.54
CA MET A 43 12.90 8.31 -7.92
C MET A 43 12.29 9.63 -8.42
N LEU A 44 11.83 10.46 -7.48
CA LEU A 44 11.31 11.80 -7.74
C LEU A 44 12.36 12.83 -7.32
N ALA A 45 12.78 13.65 -8.28
CA ALA A 45 13.81 14.67 -8.08
C ALA A 45 13.20 16.07 -7.88
N GLU A 46 13.92 16.92 -7.14
CA GLU A 46 13.54 18.32 -6.86
C GLU A 46 13.34 19.19 -8.12
N ASN A 47 13.92 18.79 -9.25
CA ASN A 47 13.87 19.53 -10.51
C ASN A 47 12.71 19.09 -11.43
N ASP A 48 11.63 18.56 -10.86
CA ASP A 48 10.46 18.02 -11.57
C ASP A 48 10.79 16.85 -12.51
N GLU A 49 11.92 16.17 -12.32
CA GLU A 49 12.31 14.98 -13.08
C GLU A 49 12.04 13.70 -12.29
N PHE A 50 11.76 12.61 -12.99
CA PHE A 50 11.68 11.28 -12.39
C PHE A 50 12.50 10.26 -13.17
N GLN A 51 12.92 9.23 -12.45
CA GLN A 51 13.47 8.00 -13.03
C GLN A 51 12.69 6.82 -12.48
N MET A 52 12.42 5.84 -13.33
CA MET A 52 11.72 4.63 -12.93
C MET A 52 12.35 3.41 -13.58
N SER A 53 12.38 2.30 -12.84
CA SER A 53 12.75 1.00 -13.37
C SER A 53 11.88 -0.12 -12.78
N ALA A 54 11.58 -1.13 -13.60
CA ALA A 54 10.96 -2.38 -13.19
C ALA A 54 11.47 -3.52 -14.08
N GLY A 55 12.34 -4.38 -13.53
CA GLY A 55 12.99 -5.44 -14.30
C GLY A 55 13.82 -4.87 -15.46
N ASP A 56 13.51 -5.30 -16.69
CA ASP A 56 14.18 -4.80 -17.90
C ASP A 56 13.62 -3.47 -18.41
N PHE A 57 12.51 -2.99 -17.85
CA PHE A 57 11.89 -1.73 -18.22
C PHE A 57 12.48 -0.58 -17.39
N SER A 58 12.82 0.52 -18.06
CA SER A 58 13.16 1.78 -17.40
C SER A 58 12.75 2.96 -18.26
N CYS A 59 12.35 4.06 -17.63
CA CYS A 59 12.15 5.33 -18.32
C CYS A 59 12.41 6.51 -17.39
N ALA A 60 12.57 7.67 -18.00
CA ALA A 60 12.70 8.93 -17.29
C ALA A 60 11.77 9.97 -17.91
N GLY A 61 11.44 10.99 -17.15
CA GLY A 61 10.51 12.00 -17.60
C GLY A 61 10.35 13.13 -16.61
N ARG A 62 9.19 13.78 -16.70
CA ARG A 62 8.83 14.88 -15.83
C ARG A 62 7.57 14.59 -15.02
N TRP A 63 7.50 15.16 -13.84
CA TRP A 63 6.34 15.08 -12.97
C TRP A 63 5.80 16.46 -12.58
N TRP A 64 4.52 16.52 -12.23
CA TRP A 64 3.88 17.73 -11.70
C TRP A 64 2.60 17.36 -10.94
N GLN A 65 2.20 18.18 -9.95
CA GLN A 65 0.91 18.03 -9.29
C GLN A 65 -0.23 18.49 -10.20
N THR A 66 -1.32 17.73 -10.23
CA THR A 66 -2.56 18.04 -10.95
C THR A 66 -3.49 18.92 -10.11
N GLU A 67 -4.54 19.47 -10.72
CA GLU A 67 -5.54 20.28 -10.00
C GLU A 67 -6.28 19.48 -8.91
N ASP A 68 -6.35 18.15 -9.07
CA ASP A 68 -7.02 17.23 -8.15
C ASP A 68 -6.11 16.79 -6.98
N GLY A 69 -4.85 17.25 -6.94
CA GLY A 69 -3.87 16.92 -5.90
C GLY A 69 -3.02 15.67 -6.17
N ASP A 70 -3.43 14.80 -7.09
CA ASP A 70 -2.61 13.68 -7.61
C ASP A 70 -1.37 14.22 -8.36
N TYR A 71 -0.29 13.43 -8.45
CA TYR A 71 0.91 13.78 -9.23
C TYR A 71 0.95 13.02 -10.56
N TYR A 72 1.16 13.75 -11.66
CA TYR A 72 1.22 13.19 -12.99
C TYR A 72 2.66 12.98 -13.45
N LEU A 73 3.00 11.78 -13.93
CA LEU A 73 4.30 11.44 -14.50
C LEU A 73 4.18 11.25 -16.02
N ALA A 74 4.99 11.97 -16.77
CA ALA A 74 5.05 11.89 -18.23
C ALA A 74 6.45 11.55 -18.71
N SER A 75 6.57 10.46 -19.46
CA SER A 75 7.80 10.09 -20.17
C SER A 75 7.52 10.05 -21.68
N PRO A 76 8.45 10.51 -22.53
CA PRO A 76 8.36 10.30 -23.97
C PRO A 76 8.41 8.81 -24.36
N ASP A 77 8.98 7.96 -23.49
CA ASP A 77 9.16 6.53 -23.73
C ASP A 77 7.94 5.70 -23.31
N MET A 78 6.88 6.34 -22.81
CA MET A 78 5.68 5.69 -22.28
C MET A 78 4.40 6.25 -22.91
N ILE A 79 3.51 5.35 -23.31
CA ILE A 79 2.19 5.71 -23.86
C ILE A 79 1.19 5.80 -22.72
N GLY A 80 0.61 7.00 -22.53
CA GLY A 80 -0.24 7.29 -21.37
C GLY A 80 0.63 7.56 -20.15
N GLY A 81 0.42 8.72 -19.49
CA GLY A 81 1.15 9.03 -18.27
C GLY A 81 0.75 8.14 -17.10
N MET A 82 1.43 8.32 -15.98
CA MET A 82 1.06 7.71 -14.72
C MET A 82 0.53 8.75 -13.76
N LEU A 83 -0.17 8.27 -12.75
CA LEU A 83 -0.64 9.06 -11.63
C LEU A 83 -0.08 8.46 -10.35
N LEU A 84 0.41 9.32 -9.47
CA LEU A 84 0.76 9.00 -8.11
C LEU A 84 -0.20 9.70 -7.17
N ARG A 85 -0.56 9.01 -6.09
CA ARG A 85 -1.36 9.56 -5.01
C ARG A 85 -0.66 9.27 -3.69
N GLU A 86 -0.61 10.27 -2.81
CA GLU A 86 -0.19 10.03 -1.43
C GLU A 86 -1.25 9.22 -0.68
N THR A 87 -0.81 8.18 -0.01
CA THR A 87 -1.63 7.37 0.90
C THR A 87 -1.16 7.60 2.33
N GLY A 88 -1.94 7.15 3.31
CA GLY A 88 -1.53 7.25 4.72
C GLY A 88 -0.22 6.54 5.06
N SER A 89 0.28 5.65 4.19
CA SER A 89 1.48 4.83 4.40
C SER A 89 2.56 4.95 3.32
N GLY A 90 2.35 5.73 2.24
CA GLY A 90 3.32 5.85 1.15
C GLY A 90 2.75 6.48 -0.11
N LEU A 91 3.09 5.92 -1.28
CA LEU A 91 2.52 6.33 -2.56
C LEU A 91 1.75 5.18 -3.21
N ALA A 92 0.59 5.48 -3.75
CA ALA A 92 -0.10 4.65 -4.71
C ALA A 92 0.28 5.08 -6.12
N PHE A 93 0.64 4.11 -6.96
CA PHE A 93 1.02 4.30 -8.35
C PHE A 93 -0.01 3.63 -9.26
N ARG A 94 -0.50 4.36 -10.27
CA ARG A 94 -1.41 3.80 -11.29
C ARG A 94 -1.06 4.27 -12.70
N PHE A 95 -1.29 3.41 -13.69
CA PHE A 95 -1.22 3.81 -15.09
C PHE A 95 -2.52 4.49 -15.49
N LYS A 96 -2.47 5.66 -16.14
CA LYS A 96 -3.69 6.39 -16.53
C LYS A 96 -4.62 5.59 -17.44
N GLN A 97 -4.06 4.68 -18.25
CA GLN A 97 -4.82 3.87 -19.19
C GLN A 97 -5.31 2.54 -18.59
N MET A 98 -4.88 2.19 -17.38
CA MET A 98 -5.27 0.96 -16.68
C MET A 98 -5.76 1.35 -15.29
N GLU A 99 -7.06 1.69 -15.20
CA GLU A 99 -7.67 2.19 -13.97
C GLU A 99 -7.70 1.13 -12.85
N ASP A 100 -7.68 -0.15 -13.19
CA ASP A 100 -7.75 -1.28 -12.24
C ASP A 100 -6.39 -1.72 -11.67
N MET A 101 -5.29 -1.06 -12.09
CA MET A 101 -3.94 -1.42 -11.68
C MET A 101 -3.33 -0.34 -10.79
N GLU A 102 -3.23 -0.65 -9.51
CA GLU A 102 -2.52 0.14 -8.51
C GLU A 102 -1.34 -0.65 -7.92
N ILE A 103 -0.21 0.03 -7.72
CA ILE A 103 0.98 -0.50 -7.06
C ILE A 103 1.30 0.41 -5.89
N LEU A 104 1.41 -0.16 -4.69
CA LEU A 104 1.84 0.58 -3.51
C LEU A 104 3.36 0.66 -3.46
N LEU A 105 3.87 1.85 -3.15
CA LEU A 105 5.28 2.16 -3.03
C LEU A 105 5.61 2.61 -1.60
N ALA A 106 6.76 2.17 -1.12
CA ALA A 106 7.31 2.52 0.18
C ALA A 106 8.75 3.05 0.07
N ARG A 107 9.30 3.52 1.19
CA ARG A 107 10.65 4.11 1.22
C ARG A 107 11.79 3.09 1.20
N SER A 108 11.50 1.81 1.42
CA SER A 108 12.49 0.75 1.39
C SER A 108 11.96 -0.51 0.71
N MET A 109 12.83 -1.17 -0.05
CA MET A 109 12.54 -2.51 -0.60
C MET A 109 12.54 -3.59 0.48
N ASP A 110 13.23 -3.35 1.61
CA ASP A 110 13.25 -4.29 2.73
C ASP A 110 11.85 -4.48 3.31
N GLU A 111 11.00 -3.45 3.25
CA GLU A 111 9.60 -3.54 3.69
C GLU A 111 8.78 -4.53 2.85
N TRP A 112 9.17 -4.74 1.58
CA TRP A 112 8.51 -5.65 0.64
C TRP A 112 9.14 -7.05 0.61
N THR A 113 10.43 -7.16 0.94
CA THR A 113 11.21 -8.39 0.78
C THR A 113 11.56 -9.08 2.10
N THR A 114 11.32 -8.43 3.25
CA THR A 114 11.51 -9.07 4.55
C THR A 114 10.44 -10.14 4.76
N PRO A 115 10.84 -11.42 4.92
CA PRO A 115 9.89 -12.48 5.20
C PRO A 115 9.19 -12.24 6.53
N LEU A 116 7.86 -12.32 6.55
CA LEU A 116 7.10 -12.31 7.79
C LEU A 116 7.35 -13.61 8.55
N VAL A 117 7.88 -13.50 9.77
CA VAL A 117 8.12 -14.65 10.66
C VAL A 117 6.87 -14.88 11.49
N VAL A 118 6.11 -15.91 11.13
CA VAL A 118 4.87 -16.30 11.82
C VAL A 118 5.17 -16.71 13.25
N ARG A 119 4.44 -16.12 14.18
CA ARG A 119 4.44 -16.48 15.59
C ARG A 119 3.53 -17.70 15.82
N THR A 120 4.14 -18.87 16.03
CA THR A 120 3.42 -20.15 16.07
C THR A 120 2.73 -20.47 17.40
N ASP A 121 3.01 -19.71 18.47
CA ASP A 121 2.37 -19.82 19.78
C ASP A 121 1.17 -18.86 19.96
N THR A 122 0.75 -18.17 18.89
CA THR A 122 -0.38 -17.24 18.93
C THR A 122 -1.68 -17.98 19.24
N PRO A 123 -2.38 -17.65 20.34
CA PRO A 123 -3.63 -18.32 20.72
C PRO A 123 -4.78 -17.93 19.79
N LEU A 124 -5.79 -18.80 19.62
CA LEU A 124 -6.95 -18.53 18.75
C LEU A 124 -7.69 -17.26 19.15
N GLU A 125 -7.71 -16.96 20.46
CA GLU A 125 -8.34 -15.80 21.06
C GLU A 125 -7.74 -14.47 20.56
N ALA A 126 -6.48 -14.47 20.11
CA ALA A 126 -5.83 -13.27 19.59
C ALA A 126 -6.38 -12.84 18.22
N PHE A 127 -7.02 -13.76 17.48
CA PHE A 127 -7.60 -13.47 16.16
C PHE A 127 -9.03 -12.94 16.22
N GLN A 128 -9.68 -12.99 17.38
CA GLN A 128 -11.12 -12.72 17.50
C GLN A 128 -11.43 -11.24 17.27
N GLY A 129 -12.57 -10.96 16.64
CA GLY A 129 -13.04 -9.60 16.35
C GLY A 129 -12.99 -9.25 14.87
N THR A 130 -13.21 -7.97 14.58
CA THR A 130 -13.25 -7.44 13.21
C THR A 130 -11.92 -6.77 12.88
N TRP A 131 -11.41 -7.07 11.69
CA TRP A 131 -10.12 -6.61 11.19
C TRP A 131 -10.30 -5.84 9.90
N ALA A 132 -9.67 -4.67 9.84
CA ALA A 132 -9.58 -3.85 8.64
C ALA A 132 -8.17 -3.90 8.06
N VAL A 133 -8.07 -3.62 6.77
CA VAL A 133 -6.79 -3.51 6.06
C VAL A 133 -6.19 -2.14 6.34
N GLU A 134 -4.97 -2.11 6.87
CA GLU A 134 -4.17 -0.89 6.98
C GLU A 134 -3.28 -0.70 5.75
N SER A 135 -2.69 -1.79 5.27
CA SER A 135 -1.83 -1.76 4.08
C SER A 135 -1.78 -3.14 3.42
N ALA A 136 -1.44 -3.17 2.14
CA ALA A 136 -1.28 -4.39 1.36
C ALA A 136 0.14 -4.47 0.78
N ARG A 137 0.70 -5.67 0.76
CA ARG A 137 2.03 -6.01 0.24
C ARG A 137 1.96 -7.18 -0.73
N ASN A 138 2.67 -7.07 -1.86
CA ASN A 138 2.98 -8.15 -2.81
C ASN A 138 1.83 -8.63 -3.73
N GLY A 139 2.14 -8.78 -5.04
CA GLY A 139 1.76 -9.95 -5.85
C GLY A 139 0.32 -10.22 -6.34
N SER A 140 -0.34 -9.29 -7.04
CA SER A 140 -1.02 -9.54 -8.35
C SER A 140 -1.81 -8.32 -8.85
N GLU A 141 -1.94 -8.24 -10.19
CA GLU A 141 -2.52 -7.15 -11.01
C GLU A 141 -4.03 -6.91 -10.83
N ARG A 142 -4.57 -7.10 -9.64
CA ARG A 142 -5.93 -6.67 -9.32
C ARG A 142 -6.00 -6.36 -7.85
N MET A 143 -5.66 -5.12 -7.51
CA MET A 143 -5.99 -4.65 -6.19
C MET A 143 -7.50 -4.44 -6.18
N LEU A 144 -8.16 -5.32 -5.43
CA LEU A 144 -9.37 -5.01 -4.67
C LEU A 144 -9.25 -3.55 -4.26
N ASN A 145 -10.27 -2.74 -4.51
CA ASN A 145 -10.31 -1.34 -4.09
C ASN A 145 -10.23 -1.27 -2.56
N LEU A 146 -9.11 -1.62 -1.92
CA LEU A 146 -8.85 -1.54 -0.49
C LEU A 146 -8.48 -0.11 -0.10
N GLU A 147 -8.74 0.85 -1.00
CA GLU A 147 -8.77 2.26 -0.66
C GLU A 147 -9.67 2.43 0.56
N PRO A 148 -9.22 3.18 1.58
CA PRO A 148 -10.12 3.63 2.64
C PRO A 148 -11.37 4.25 2.02
N ASP A 149 -12.50 4.18 2.73
CA ASP A 149 -13.71 4.89 2.29
C ASP A 149 -13.39 6.39 2.06
N GLU A 150 -14.25 7.11 1.34
CA GLU A 150 -14.05 8.55 1.04
C GLU A 150 -13.78 9.41 2.30
N ASP A 151 -14.15 8.92 3.49
CA ASP A 151 -13.92 9.55 4.79
C ASP A 151 -12.62 9.14 5.50
N GLY A 152 -11.82 8.27 4.89
CA GLY A 152 -10.55 7.76 5.41
C GLY A 152 -10.68 6.53 6.32
N THR A 153 -11.86 5.91 6.42
CA THR A 153 -12.07 4.71 7.25
C THR A 153 -11.38 3.49 6.63
N PRO A 154 -10.52 2.77 7.39
CA PRO A 154 -9.90 1.54 6.91
C PRO A 154 -10.95 0.50 6.54
N GLN A 155 -10.73 -0.16 5.41
CA GLN A 155 -11.73 -1.04 4.85
C GLN A 155 -11.77 -2.37 5.60
N MET A 156 -12.97 -2.78 6.03
CA MET A 156 -13.17 -4.04 6.74
C MET A 156 -12.84 -5.22 5.84
N LEU A 157 -11.92 -6.08 6.28
CA LEU A 157 -11.56 -7.31 5.57
C LEU A 157 -12.41 -8.48 6.03
N CYS A 158 -12.43 -8.69 7.36
CA CYS A 158 -13.05 -9.88 7.93
C CYS A 158 -13.44 -9.73 9.39
N THR A 159 -14.35 -10.60 9.83
CA THR A 159 -14.67 -10.83 11.23
C THR A 159 -14.36 -12.28 11.59
N VAL A 160 -13.69 -12.49 12.71
CA VAL A 160 -13.33 -13.81 13.23
C VAL A 160 -14.12 -14.10 14.50
N ALA A 161 -14.81 -15.24 14.52
CA ALA A 161 -15.57 -15.74 15.66
C ALA A 161 -15.32 -17.24 15.86
N GLY A 162 -14.60 -17.58 16.92
CA GLY A 162 -14.05 -18.92 17.11
C GLY A 162 -13.12 -19.28 15.96
N THR A 163 -13.47 -20.34 15.23
CA THR A 163 -12.78 -20.77 14.00
C THR A 163 -13.51 -20.35 12.73
N GLU A 164 -14.56 -19.53 12.82
CA GLU A 164 -15.23 -19.00 11.63
C GLU A 164 -14.61 -17.67 11.22
N ILE A 165 -14.36 -17.52 9.92
CA ILE A 165 -13.97 -16.25 9.31
C ILE A 165 -15.10 -15.84 8.37
N THR A 166 -15.65 -14.65 8.60
CA THR A 166 -16.55 -13.96 7.68
C THR A 166 -15.75 -12.92 6.93
N LEU A 167 -15.58 -13.10 5.62
CA LEU A 167 -14.98 -12.09 4.74
C LEU A 167 -16.04 -11.07 4.33
N HIS A 168 -15.65 -9.80 4.34
CA HIS A 168 -16.45 -8.65 3.91
C HIS A 168 -15.90 -8.14 2.58
N PRO A 169 -16.50 -8.50 1.42
CA PRO A 169 -16.00 -8.06 0.14
C PRO A 169 -16.29 -6.56 -0.06
N ASN A 170 -15.30 -5.81 -0.54
CA ASN A 170 -15.50 -4.40 -0.88
C ASN A 170 -16.07 -4.19 -2.29
N GLN A 171 -17.13 -4.93 -2.62
CA GLN A 171 -17.87 -4.73 -3.85
C GLN A 171 -19.31 -4.39 -3.51
N GLU A 172 -19.85 -3.37 -4.18
CA GLU A 172 -21.22 -2.94 -3.97
C GLU A 172 -22.19 -4.13 -4.21
N ASN A 173 -22.95 -4.50 -3.17
CA ASN A 173 -23.87 -5.65 -3.15
C ASN A 173 -23.24 -7.05 -3.14
N ALA A 174 -21.94 -7.19 -2.93
CA ALA A 174 -21.34 -8.51 -2.72
C ALA A 174 -21.71 -9.03 -1.32
N PRO A 175 -22.19 -10.29 -1.20
CA PRO A 175 -22.55 -10.85 0.10
C PRO A 175 -21.31 -11.23 0.90
N ASP A 176 -21.41 -11.12 2.23
CA ASP A 176 -20.43 -11.70 3.14
C ASP A 176 -20.26 -13.20 2.90
N ILE A 177 -19.02 -13.68 3.04
CA ILE A 177 -18.68 -15.09 2.85
C ILE A 177 -18.11 -15.62 4.15
N THR A 178 -18.88 -16.49 4.81
CA THR A 178 -18.44 -17.17 6.03
C THR A 178 -17.92 -18.55 5.72
N ALA A 179 -16.76 -18.88 6.28
CA ALA A 179 -16.21 -20.22 6.23
C ALA A 179 -15.55 -20.62 7.53
N THR A 180 -15.61 -21.92 7.81
CA THR A 180 -14.81 -22.51 8.88
C THR A 180 -13.36 -22.57 8.45
N ALA A 181 -12.50 -21.98 9.27
CA ALA A 181 -11.05 -22.04 9.15
C ALA A 181 -10.47 -23.14 10.04
N THR A 182 -9.29 -23.59 9.65
CA THR A 182 -8.46 -24.50 10.44
C THR A 182 -7.49 -23.66 11.25
N TRP A 183 -7.49 -23.86 12.57
CA TRP A 183 -6.48 -23.28 13.46
C TRP A 183 -5.35 -24.30 13.65
N GLU A 184 -4.14 -23.93 13.26
CA GLU A 184 -2.95 -24.76 13.41
C GLU A 184 -1.69 -23.88 13.48
N ASN A 185 -0.78 -24.21 14.40
CA ASN A 185 0.54 -23.56 14.53
C ASN A 185 0.51 -22.03 14.53
N GLY A 186 -0.43 -21.42 15.27
CA GLY A 186 -0.55 -19.97 15.38
C GLY A 186 -1.10 -19.27 14.13
N THR A 187 -1.74 -20.02 13.22
CA THR A 187 -2.39 -19.50 12.02
C THR A 187 -3.85 -19.95 11.96
N LEU A 188 -4.69 -19.12 11.34
CA LEU A 188 -6.10 -19.42 11.07
C LEU A 188 -6.33 -19.36 9.56
N ARG A 189 -6.52 -20.52 8.91
CA ARG A 189 -6.58 -20.64 7.44
C ARG A 189 -7.91 -21.20 6.96
N THR A 190 -8.57 -20.55 6.00
CA THR A 190 -9.80 -21.08 5.39
C THR A 190 -9.50 -22.20 4.38
N GLY A 191 -10.54 -22.96 4.03
CA GLY A 191 -10.54 -23.65 2.74
C GLY A 191 -10.66 -22.68 1.58
N THR A 192 -10.75 -23.21 0.35
CA THR A 192 -11.03 -22.41 -0.84
C THR A 192 -12.45 -21.85 -0.78
N LEU A 193 -12.54 -20.53 -0.80
CA LEU A 193 -13.77 -19.75 -0.88
C LEU A 193 -14.08 -19.44 -2.33
N SER A 194 -15.36 -19.43 -2.67
CA SER A 194 -15.85 -19.09 -4.01
C SER A 194 -16.91 -18.00 -3.91
N GLY A 195 -16.96 -17.10 -4.89
CA GLY A 195 -17.93 -16.01 -4.92
C GLY A 195 -17.44 -14.73 -4.25
N TRP A 196 -16.16 -14.69 -3.86
CA TRP A 196 -15.48 -13.46 -3.50
C TRP A 196 -14.89 -12.85 -4.77
N GLY A 197 -15.27 -11.63 -5.12
CA GLY A 197 -14.85 -10.98 -6.36
C GLY A 197 -15.65 -11.44 -7.60
N GLU A 198 -14.98 -11.54 -8.75
CA GLU A 198 -15.66 -11.85 -10.02
C GLU A 198 -16.03 -13.33 -10.17
N GLN A 199 -16.90 -13.63 -11.14
CA GLN A 199 -17.40 -14.97 -11.38
C GLN A 199 -16.24 -15.96 -11.71
N GLY A 200 -15.99 -16.89 -10.79
CA GLY A 200 -14.96 -17.94 -10.94
C GLY A 200 -13.70 -17.73 -10.10
N GLU A 201 -13.60 -16.60 -9.40
CA GLU A 201 -12.53 -16.31 -8.46
C GLU A 201 -12.59 -17.21 -7.22
N LYS A 202 -11.41 -17.68 -6.81
CA LYS A 202 -11.20 -18.55 -5.67
C LYS A 202 -10.19 -17.92 -4.73
N VAL A 203 -10.54 -17.88 -3.45
CA VAL A 203 -9.71 -17.22 -2.43
C VAL A 203 -9.45 -18.14 -1.26
N ILE A 204 -8.23 -18.11 -0.75
CA ILE A 204 -7.86 -18.68 0.55
C ILE A 204 -7.31 -17.54 1.40
N ILE A 205 -7.87 -17.35 2.59
CA ILE A 205 -7.32 -16.41 3.57
C ILE A 205 -6.58 -17.19 4.67
N THR A 206 -5.42 -16.68 5.06
CA THR A 206 -4.67 -17.14 6.23
C THR A 206 -4.36 -15.94 7.12
N ILE A 207 -4.85 -15.93 8.36
CA ILE A 207 -4.58 -14.89 9.35
C ILE A 207 -3.51 -15.39 10.33
N PHE A 208 -2.54 -14.54 10.65
CA PHE A 208 -1.46 -14.86 11.58
C PHE A 208 -0.90 -13.61 12.24
N GLN A 209 -0.25 -13.81 13.39
CA GLN A 209 0.56 -12.78 14.04
C GLN A 209 2.04 -13.05 13.74
N THR A 210 2.84 -12.01 13.64
CA THR A 210 4.30 -12.09 13.50
C THR A 210 5.02 -11.92 14.84
N GLU A 211 6.32 -12.25 14.89
CA GLU A 211 7.13 -12.12 16.11
C GLU A 211 7.21 -10.68 16.67
N ASP A 212 7.05 -9.66 15.82
CA ASP A 212 6.98 -8.24 16.22
C ASP A 212 5.61 -7.85 16.83
N GLY A 213 4.64 -8.77 16.84
CA GLY A 213 3.29 -8.58 17.38
C GLY A 213 2.27 -8.04 16.37
N GLY A 214 2.69 -7.73 15.14
CA GLY A 214 1.81 -7.28 14.06
C GLY A 214 0.84 -8.36 13.61
N MET A 215 -0.34 -7.94 13.18
CA MET A 215 -1.39 -8.82 12.66
C MET A 215 -1.43 -8.75 11.14
N TYR A 216 -1.46 -9.93 10.51
CA TYR A 216 -1.38 -10.04 9.06
C TYR A 216 -2.38 -11.06 8.52
N ALA A 217 -2.75 -10.89 7.26
CA ALA A 217 -3.43 -11.92 6.48
C ALA A 217 -2.73 -12.14 5.14
N THR A 218 -2.72 -13.37 4.63
CA THR A 218 -2.43 -13.62 3.21
C THR A 218 -3.70 -14.02 2.48
N LEU A 219 -3.93 -13.45 1.31
CA LEU A 219 -5.00 -13.82 0.38
C LEU A 219 -4.38 -14.47 -0.85
N GLU A 220 -4.53 -15.79 -0.97
CA GLU A 220 -4.20 -16.51 -2.19
C GLU A 220 -5.41 -16.42 -3.12
N ILE A 221 -5.27 -15.68 -4.22
CA ILE A 221 -6.35 -15.45 -5.20
C ILE A 221 -6.03 -16.22 -6.47
N SER A 222 -7.01 -16.94 -7.01
CA SER A 222 -6.87 -17.62 -8.30
C SER A 222 -8.11 -17.45 -9.18
N VAL A 223 -7.86 -17.14 -10.45
CA VAL A 223 -8.88 -16.95 -11.49
C VAL A 223 -8.37 -17.60 -12.77
N ALA A 224 -9.10 -18.58 -13.28
CA ALA A 224 -8.71 -19.34 -14.47
C ALA A 224 -7.24 -19.84 -14.39
N ASP A 225 -6.35 -19.33 -15.24
CA ASP A 225 -4.93 -19.71 -15.34
C ASP A 225 -3.99 -18.76 -14.57
N MET A 226 -4.54 -17.80 -13.82
CA MET A 226 -3.80 -16.81 -13.03
C MET A 226 -3.95 -17.06 -11.53
N SER A 227 -2.86 -16.89 -10.78
CA SER A 227 -2.86 -16.91 -9.32
C SER A 227 -1.91 -15.86 -8.75
N GLY A 228 -2.30 -15.24 -7.65
CA GLY A 228 -1.51 -14.28 -6.90
C GLY A 228 -1.61 -14.50 -5.39
N THR A 229 -0.72 -13.88 -4.62
CA THR A 229 -0.79 -13.89 -3.17
C THR A 229 -0.54 -12.48 -2.66
N LEU A 230 -1.56 -11.94 -1.99
CA LEU A 230 -1.52 -10.64 -1.34
C LEU A 230 -1.25 -10.83 0.15
N THR A 231 -0.39 -10.00 0.73
CA THR A 231 -0.13 -9.97 2.18
C THR A 231 -0.68 -8.65 2.74
N LEU A 232 -1.57 -8.71 3.71
CA LEU A 232 -2.25 -7.56 4.28
C LEU A 232 -1.78 -7.34 5.71
N THR A 233 -1.49 -6.10 6.06
CA THR A 233 -1.37 -5.66 7.46
C THR A 233 -2.77 -5.34 7.97
N LEU A 234 -3.10 -5.88 9.14
CA LEU A 234 -4.43 -5.77 9.74
C LEU A 234 -4.41 -4.90 11.00
N VAL A 235 -5.44 -4.08 11.13
CA VAL A 235 -5.74 -3.31 12.34
C VAL A 235 -7.12 -3.71 12.88
N PRO A 236 -7.30 -3.75 14.22
CA PRO A 236 -8.58 -4.04 14.81
C PRO A 236 -9.57 -2.90 14.56
N VAL A 237 -10.83 -3.24 14.32
CA VAL A 237 -11.94 -2.29 14.26
C VAL A 237 -12.63 -2.27 15.63
N GLU A 238 -12.75 -1.09 16.23
CA GLU A 238 -13.44 -0.87 17.52
C GLU A 238 -14.96 -0.81 17.40
#